data_AF-A0A0R3VY85-F1
#
_entry.id   AF-A0A0R3VY85-F1
#
_cell.length_a   1.000
_cell.length_b   1.000
_cell.length_c   1.000
_cell.angle_alpha   90.00
_cell.angle_beta   90.00
_cell.angle_gamma   90.00
#
_symmetry.space_group_name_H-M   'P 1'
#
loop_
_entity.id
_entity.type
_entity.pdbx_description
1 polymer ?
#
loop_
_entity_poly.entity_id
_entity_poly.type
_entity_poly.pdbx_seq_one_letter_code
_entity_poly.pdbx_strand_id
1 'polypeptide(L)' 'MHTEDDPTSIDDPMAIPRRRGIFRKIDSGSDVTTRQVIRRIIENQAYANRNRTKEAREMEAIARGLANSNLY' A
#
# COMPACT_ATOMS: atom_id res chain seq x y z
N MET A 1 11.11 15.48 1.04
CA MET A 1 10.69 16.80 0.54
C MET A 1 10.45 16.63 -0.95
N HIS A 2 9.20 16.72 -1.41
CA HIS A 2 8.91 16.69 -2.84
C HIS A 2 9.43 18.00 -3.45
N THR A 3 10.24 17.89 -4.49
CA THR A 3 10.99 18.98 -5.16
C THR A 3 10.11 19.97 -5.91
N GLU A 4 8.80 19.71 -6.00
CA GLU A 4 7.83 20.51 -6.78
C GLU A 4 7.42 21.82 -6.08
N ASP A 5 7.77 22.01 -4.81
CA ASP A 5 7.45 23.20 -4.02
C ASP A 5 8.67 24.14 -3.86
N ASP A 6 9.65 24.09 -4.77
CA ASP A 6 10.75 25.06 -4.75
C ASP A 6 10.22 26.44 -5.18
N PRO A 7 10.17 27.44 -4.28
CA PRO A 7 9.70 28.78 -4.62
C PRO A 7 10.66 29.52 -5.57
N THR A 8 11.83 28.95 -5.85
CA THR A 8 12.82 29.48 -6.80
C THR A 8 12.73 28.84 -8.19
N SER A 9 11.83 27.87 -8.39
CA SER A 9 11.56 27.28 -9.70
C SER A 9 10.93 28.32 -10.64
N ILE A 10 11.44 28.36 -11.88
CA ILE A 10 10.92 29.24 -12.95
C ILE A 10 9.47 28.87 -13.30
N ASP A 11 9.08 27.60 -13.13
CA ASP A 11 7.76 27.06 -13.40
C ASP A 11 6.99 26.75 -12.09
N ASP A 12 7.09 27.62 -11.09
CA ASP A 12 6.34 27.46 -9.85
C ASP A 12 4.83 27.64 -10.06
N PRO A 13 4.00 26.57 -10.01
CA PRO A 13 2.55 26.67 -10.22
C PRO A 13 1.85 27.46 -9.10
N MET A 14 2.49 27.60 -7.94
CA MET A 14 1.95 28.29 -6.76
C MET A 14 2.44 29.74 -6.64
N ALA A 15 3.20 30.26 -7.61
CA ALA A 15 3.74 31.62 -7.59
C ALA A 15 2.64 32.71 -7.52
N ILE A 16 1.55 32.57 -8.29
CA ILE A 16 0.45 33.54 -8.30
C ILE A 16 -0.29 33.56 -6.94
N PRO A 17 -0.74 32.42 -6.37
CA PRO A 17 -1.30 32.37 -5.02
C PRO A 17 -0.37 32.95 -3.93
N ARG A 18 0.94 32.70 -4.02
CA ARG A 18 1.94 33.26 -3.10
C ARG A 18 2.03 34.77 -3.21
N ARG A 19 2.17 35.31 -4.44
CA ARG A 19 2.21 36.76 -4.71
C ARG A 19 0.97 37.49 -4.21
N ARG A 20 -0.20 36.84 -4.24
CA ARG A 20 -1.48 37.38 -3.75
C ARG A 20 -1.65 37.28 -2.24
N GLY A 21 -0.74 36.64 -1.51
CA GLY A 21 -0.85 36.45 -0.05
C GLY A 21 -1.94 35.47 0.38
N ILE A 22 -2.46 34.66 -0.54
CA ILE A 22 -3.56 33.69 -0.28
C ILE A 22 -3.07 32.25 -0.15
N PHE A 23 -1.81 31.96 -0.48
CA PHE A 23 -1.22 30.62 -0.35
C PHE A 23 -1.06 30.25 1.13
N ARG A 24 -1.48 29.03 1.49
CA ARG A 24 -1.29 28.46 2.81
C ARG A 24 -0.72 27.05 2.69
N LYS A 25 0.43 26.81 3.32
CA LYS A 25 0.99 25.47 3.49
C LYS A 25 0.33 24.79 4.68
N ILE A 26 -0.03 23.53 4.54
CA ILE A 26 -0.62 22.70 5.59
C ILE A 26 0.27 21.48 5.78
N ASP A 27 0.58 21.16 7.03
CA ASP A 27 1.20 19.89 7.39
C ASP A 27 0.09 18.87 7.65
N SER A 28 0.10 17.76 6.90
CA SER A 28 -0.87 16.68 7.05
C SER A 28 -0.57 15.79 8.27
N GLY A 29 0.64 15.87 8.84
CA GLY A 29 1.09 14.99 9.92
C GLY A 29 1.18 13.50 9.51
N SER A 30 1.14 13.21 8.20
CA SER A 30 1.13 11.85 7.67
C SER A 30 2.20 11.68 6.61
N ASP A 31 3.05 10.68 6.80
CA ASP A 31 4.07 10.29 5.84
C ASP A 31 3.53 9.42 4.69
N VAL A 32 2.22 9.12 4.69
CA VAL A 32 1.59 8.21 3.73
C VAL A 32 1.56 8.84 2.34
N THR A 33 2.23 8.19 1.39
CA THR A 33 2.19 8.55 -0.04
C THR A 33 1.58 7.44 -0.89
N THR A 34 0.97 7.80 -2.02
CA THR A 34 0.41 6.83 -2.98
C THR A 34 1.45 5.77 -3.38
N ARG A 35 2.70 6.17 -3.60
CA ARG A 35 3.80 5.25 -3.95
C ARG A 35 4.10 4.25 -2.84
N GLN A 36 4.07 4.67 -1.58
CA GLN A 36 4.24 3.75 -0.46
C GLN A 36 3.07 2.77 -0.35
N VAL A 37 1.84 3.21 -0.56
CA VAL A 37 0.66 2.32 -0.56
C VAL A 37 0.78 1.27 -1.66
N ILE A 38 1.12 1.68 -2.89
CA ILE A 38 1.36 0.75 -4.01
C ILE A 38 2.46 -0.26 -3.65
N ARG A 39 3.60 0.20 -3.13
CA ARG A 39 4.70 -0.69 -2.71
C ARG A 39 4.22 -1.73 -1.70
N ARG A 40 3.49 -1.31 -0.66
CA ARG A 40 2.95 -2.20 0.39
C ARG A 40 2.05 -3.27 -0.19
N ILE A 41 1.19 -2.93 -1.16
CA ILE A 41 0.31 -3.89 -1.84
C ILE A 41 1.12 -4.96 -2.58
N ILE A 42 2.13 -4.54 -3.35
CA ILE A 42 2.99 -5.45 -4.12
C ILE A 42 3.81 -6.35 -3.18
N GLU A 43 4.41 -5.79 -2.14
CA GLU A 43 5.17 -6.56 -1.15
C GLU A 43 4.31 -7.60 -0.42
N ASN A 44 3.04 -7.26 -0.15
CA ASN A 44 2.11 -8.16 0.50
C ASN A 44 1.70 -9.37 -0.37
N GLN A 45 1.99 -9.36 -1.67
CA GLN A 45 1.65 -10.45 -2.57
C GLN A 45 2.40 -11.76 -2.24
N ALA A 46 3.57 -11.67 -1.59
CA ALA A 46 4.27 -12.84 -1.07
C ALA A 46 3.46 -13.58 0.02
N TYR A 47 2.70 -12.87 0.85
CA TYR A 47 1.83 -13.49 1.85
C TYR A 47 0.64 -14.20 1.22
N ALA A 48 0.06 -13.65 0.16
CA ALA A 48 -1.03 -14.30 -0.57
C ALA A 48 -0.62 -15.69 -1.11
N ASN A 49 0.59 -15.81 -1.65
CA ASN A 49 1.10 -17.10 -2.15
C ASN A 49 1.33 -18.10 -1.02
N ARG A 50 1.91 -17.66 0.11
CA ARG A 50 2.11 -18.53 1.29
C ARG A 50 0.79 -19.01 1.85
N ASN A 51 -0.20 -18.13 1.94
CA ASN A 51 -1.54 -18.47 2.42
C ASN A 51 -2.17 -19.54 1.52
N ARG A 52 -2.10 -19.39 0.19
CA ARG A 52 -2.63 -20.38 -0.76
C ARG A 52 -2.00 -21.77 -0.60
N THR A 53 -0.68 -21.85 -0.40
CA THR A 53 -0.01 -23.14 -0.17
C THR A 53 -0.44 -23.77 1.17
N LYS A 54 -0.59 -22.94 2.21
CA LYS A 54 -1.04 -23.42 3.52
C LYS A 54 -2.48 -23.93 3.44
N GLU A 55 -3.39 -23.18 2.82
CA GLU A 55 -4.78 -23.56 2.60
C GLU A 55 -4.90 -24.88 1.82
N ALA A 56 -4.10 -25.08 0.76
CA ALA A 56 -4.11 -26.33 0.00
C ALA A 56 -3.71 -27.55 0.85
N ARG A 57 -2.66 -27.41 1.68
CA ARG A 57 -2.23 -28.49 2.58
C ARG A 57 -3.25 -28.78 3.67
N GLU A 58 -3.88 -27.75 4.23
CA GLU A 58 -4.91 -27.91 5.26
C GLU A 58 -6.17 -28.58 4.68
N MET A 59 -6.59 -28.20 3.46
CA MET A 59 -7.69 -28.88 2.77
C MET A 59 -7.41 -30.37 2.52
N GLU A 60 -6.21 -30.72 2.08
CA GLU A 60 -5.81 -32.13 1.88
C GLU A 60 -5.80 -32.90 3.20
N ALA A 61 -5.25 -32.32 4.27
CA ALA A 61 -5.24 -32.92 5.59
C ALA A 61 -6.67 -33.16 6.13
N ILE A 62 -7.58 -32.19 5.95
CA ILE A 62 -8.99 -32.33 6.32
C ILE A 62 -9.67 -33.42 5.51
N ALA A 63 -9.52 -33.42 4.17
CA ALA A 63 -10.11 -34.43 3.31
C ALA A 63 -9.63 -35.85 3.66
N ARG A 64 -8.32 -36.01 3.94
CA ARG A 64 -7.73 -37.26 4.39
C ARG A 64 -8.28 -37.69 5.75
N GLY A 65 -8.44 -36.75 6.70
CA GLY A 65 -9.05 -37.02 8.00
C GLY A 65 -10.49 -37.52 7.88
N LEU A 66 -11.29 -36.89 7.02
CA LEU A 66 -12.68 -37.29 6.74
C LEU A 66 -12.78 -38.65 6.04
N ALA A 67 -11.89 -38.93 5.10
CA ALA A 67 -11.82 -40.25 4.44
C ALA A 67 -11.48 -41.36 5.43
N ASN A 68 -10.56 -41.10 6.37
CA ASN A 68 -10.20 -42.05 7.41
C ASN A 68 -11.31 -42.24 8.45
N SER A 69 -12.13 -41.22 8.74
CA SER A 69 -13.26 -41.33 9.67
C SER A 69 -14.48 -42.04 9.08
N ASN A 70 -14.63 -42.07 7.75
CA ASN A 70 -15.69 -42.82 7.06
C ASN A 70 -15.37 -44.32 6.90
N LEU A 71 -14.19 -44.77 7.34
CA LEU A 71 -13.74 -46.17 7.25
C LEU A 71 -13.93 -46.96 8.56
N TYR A 72 -14.59 -46.37 9.56
CA TYR A 72 -15.00 -46.98 10.83
C TYR A 72 -16.49 -46.73 11.07
#